data_AF-A0A558AH07-F1
#
_entry.id   AF-A0A558AH07-F1
#
_cell.length_a   1.000
_cell.length_b   1.000
_cell.length_c   1.000
_cell.angle_alpha   90.00
_cell.angle_beta   90.00
_cell.angle_gamma   90.00
#
_symmetry.space_group_name_H-M   'P 1'
#
loop_
_entity.id
_entity.type
_entity.pdbx_description
1 polymer ?
#
loop_
_entity_poly.entity_id
_entity_poly.type
_entity_poly.pdbx_seq_one_letter_code
_entity_poly.pdbx_strand_id
1 'polypeptide(L)'
;MEEVLEGIALRLLDVADSDSDRPSPAHGWRAVAGYEVVPRHTVAISSENAGEEIDRLWHAVADELSIYSEDAEFLLDLPGPRQDTPGWLRARDLRRTRLPSRIHSVTGSWEFIALSENGRRLCAVSKEEYDYWIVARTFTDEQVRRGRESEDRVRAVEREVRNLVDRRASLQEVVAFLKSAGLPGPLRRITLVGMLIKACGLSAVESRRIASMVEYPSGRFLDPAGQVEEAWRNLVTLGSGDPRRR
;
A
#
# COMPACT_ATOMS: atom_id res chain seq x y z
N MET A 1 8.93 0.36 16.81
CA MET A 1 8.64 1.40 15.79
C MET A 1 8.65 2.78 16.44
N GLU A 2 7.90 2.99 17.53
CA GLU A 2 7.91 4.25 18.29
C GLU A 2 9.32 4.68 18.73
N GLU A 3 10.07 3.84 19.46
CA GLU A 3 11.46 4.14 19.87
C GLU A 3 12.40 4.47 18.70
N VAL A 4 12.16 3.87 17.53
CA VAL A 4 12.96 4.08 16.31
C VAL A 4 12.66 5.46 15.71
N LEU A 5 11.39 5.89 15.71
CA LEU A 5 10.99 7.21 15.23
C LEU A 5 11.42 8.32 16.20
N GLU A 6 11.34 8.08 17.51
CA GLU A 6 11.84 9.04 18.49
C GLU A 6 13.35 9.25 18.39
N GLY A 7 14.11 8.19 18.09
CA GLY A 7 15.56 8.25 17.84
C GLY A 7 15.94 9.17 16.67
N ILE A 8 15.01 9.43 15.75
CA ILE A 8 15.17 10.39 14.66
C ILE A 8 14.41 11.70 14.89
N ALA A 9 14.06 12.02 16.13
CA ALA A 9 13.35 13.25 16.49
C ALA A 9 11.96 13.40 15.81
N LEU A 10 11.31 12.27 15.53
CA LEU A 10 9.88 12.20 15.25
C LEU A 10 9.18 11.68 16.50
N ARG A 11 8.42 12.54 17.18
CA ARG A 11 7.58 12.09 18.30
C ARG A 11 6.28 11.55 17.74
N LEU A 12 6.00 10.28 18.01
CA LEU A 12 4.69 9.70 17.72
C LEU A 12 3.68 10.22 18.75
N LEU A 13 2.53 10.71 18.29
CA LEU A 13 1.48 11.24 19.17
C LEU A 13 0.39 10.20 19.36
N ASP A 14 -0.13 9.68 18.25
CA ASP A 14 -1.13 8.63 18.21
C ASP A 14 -1.12 7.94 16.83
N VAL A 15 -1.95 6.90 16.72
CA VAL A 15 -2.41 6.43 15.42
C VAL A 15 -3.71 7.17 15.15
N ALA A 16 -3.73 8.00 14.12
CA ALA A 16 -4.94 8.70 13.74
C ALA A 16 -6.00 7.65 13.39
N ASP A 17 -7.18 7.78 14.02
CA ASP A 17 -8.32 6.96 13.66
C ASP A 17 -8.55 7.00 12.15
N SER A 18 -9.09 5.91 11.62
CA SER A 18 -9.58 5.84 10.25
C SER A 18 -10.84 6.70 10.10
N ASP A 19 -10.67 8.00 10.32
CA ASP A 19 -11.70 9.01 10.39
C ASP A 19 -12.22 9.29 8.97
N SER A 20 -13.52 9.55 8.86
CA SER A 20 -14.24 9.59 7.57
C SER A 20 -13.87 10.76 6.67
N ASP A 21 -12.93 11.61 7.07
CA ASP A 21 -12.69 12.86 6.36
C ASP A 21 -11.33 12.91 5.69
N ARG A 22 -10.55 11.81 5.69
CA ARG A 22 -9.22 11.74 5.05
C ARG A 22 -9.04 10.47 4.21
N PRO A 23 -8.11 10.45 3.23
CA PRO A 23 -7.76 9.22 2.53
C PRO A 23 -7.09 8.24 3.51
N SER A 24 -7.27 6.94 3.30
CA SER A 24 -6.48 5.94 4.02
C SER A 24 -5.01 5.97 3.55
N PRO A 25 -4.06 5.40 4.31
CA PRO A 25 -2.69 5.24 3.83
C PRO A 25 -2.60 4.49 2.50
N ALA A 26 -3.42 3.44 2.32
CA ALA A 26 -3.47 2.67 1.09
C ALA A 26 -3.95 3.52 -0.11
N HIS A 27 -4.94 4.40 0.09
CA HIS A 27 -5.33 5.37 -0.92
C HIS A 27 -4.21 6.38 -1.21
N GLY A 28 -3.52 6.86 -0.17
CA GLY A 28 -2.36 7.76 -0.30
C GLY A 28 -1.25 7.14 -1.16
N TRP A 29 -0.85 5.90 -0.87
CA TRP A 29 0.15 5.18 -1.67
C TRP A 29 -0.28 5.00 -3.13
N ARG A 30 -1.54 4.63 -3.39
CA ARG A 30 -2.06 4.54 -4.77
C ARG A 30 -2.01 5.88 -5.52
N ALA A 31 -2.13 6.99 -4.81
CA ALA A 31 -2.08 8.32 -5.42
C ALA A 31 -0.65 8.76 -5.82
N VAL A 32 0.38 8.08 -5.31
CA VAL A 32 1.79 8.37 -5.56
C VAL A 32 2.55 7.23 -6.23
N ALA A 33 1.99 6.03 -6.29
CA ALA A 33 2.52 4.88 -6.99
C ALA A 33 1.58 4.49 -8.14
N GLY A 34 1.94 4.80 -9.37
CA GLY A 34 1.15 4.49 -10.55
C GLY A 34 1.71 5.10 -11.85
N TYR A 35 1.40 4.48 -12.98
CA TYR A 35 1.93 4.89 -14.29
C TYR A 35 1.51 6.32 -14.72
N GLU A 36 0.41 6.84 -14.18
CA GLU A 36 -0.08 8.21 -14.44
C GLU A 36 0.46 9.23 -13.44
N VAL A 37 1.26 8.81 -12.47
CA VAL A 37 1.84 9.73 -11.49
C VAL A 37 2.91 10.55 -12.18
N VAL A 38 2.78 11.86 -12.10
CA VAL A 38 3.79 12.81 -12.55
C VAL A 38 4.49 13.37 -11.31
N PRO A 39 5.80 13.17 -11.16
CA PRO A 39 6.54 13.72 -10.05
C PRO A 39 6.61 15.24 -10.17
N ARG A 40 6.63 15.92 -9.04
CA ARG A 40 6.94 17.36 -9.01
C ARG A 40 8.43 17.60 -9.18
N HIS A 41 9.25 16.70 -8.63
CA HIS A 41 10.69 16.65 -8.86
C HIS A 41 11.18 15.22 -8.97
N THR A 42 12.23 15.02 -9.77
CA THR A 42 12.96 13.77 -9.91
C THR A 42 14.41 14.00 -9.46
N VAL A 43 14.95 13.02 -8.73
CA VAL A 43 16.35 13.00 -8.30
C VAL A 43 16.95 11.68 -8.72
N ALA A 44 17.96 11.72 -9.59
CA ALA A 44 18.62 10.52 -10.07
C ALA A 44 19.23 9.74 -8.89
N ILE A 45 18.96 8.43 -8.81
CA ILE A 45 19.52 7.56 -7.76
C ILE A 45 21.05 7.55 -7.81
N SER A 46 21.62 7.69 -9.02
CA SER A 46 23.06 7.72 -9.25
C SER A 46 23.73 9.06 -8.88
N SER A 47 22.97 10.08 -8.47
CA SER A 47 23.53 11.37 -8.08
C SER A 47 24.31 11.24 -6.77
N GLU A 48 25.55 11.74 -6.75
CA GLU A 48 26.42 11.73 -5.56
C GLU A 48 25.78 12.45 -4.36
N ASN A 49 24.92 13.43 -4.63
CA ASN A 49 24.24 14.26 -3.62
C ASN A 49 22.72 13.97 -3.52
N ALA A 50 22.26 12.79 -3.97
CA ALA A 50 20.83 12.45 -4.03
C ALA A 50 20.11 12.71 -2.69
N GLY A 51 20.71 12.32 -1.56
CA GLY A 51 20.08 12.49 -0.24
C GLY A 51 19.85 13.95 0.15
N GLU A 52 20.86 14.82 -0.06
CA GLU A 52 20.73 16.25 0.22
C GLU A 52 19.69 16.92 -0.68
N GLU A 53 19.65 16.50 -1.94
CA GLU A 53 18.69 17.01 -2.92
C GLU A 53 17.25 16.59 -2.60
N ILE A 54 17.03 15.32 -2.20
CA ILE A 54 15.74 14.83 -1.73
C ILE A 54 15.28 15.61 -0.51
N ASP A 55 16.14 15.79 0.51
CA ASP A 55 15.81 16.55 1.70
C ASP A 55 15.37 17.99 1.36
N ARG A 56 16.14 18.68 0.51
CA ARG A 56 15.84 20.06 0.10
C ARG A 56 14.52 20.15 -0.68
N LEU A 57 14.35 19.31 -1.70
CA LEU A 57 13.18 19.35 -2.58
C LEU A 57 11.91 18.92 -1.85
N TRP A 58 11.98 17.88 -1.02
CA TRP A 58 10.84 17.43 -0.24
C TRP A 58 10.38 18.53 0.73
N HIS A 59 11.30 19.17 1.46
CA HIS A 59 10.94 20.26 2.39
C HIS A 59 10.34 21.47 1.65
N ALA A 60 10.91 21.85 0.50
CA ALA A 60 10.34 22.93 -0.32
C ALA A 60 8.89 22.65 -0.74
N VAL A 61 8.58 21.40 -1.15
CA VAL A 61 7.22 20.99 -1.52
C VAL A 61 6.31 20.86 -0.29
N ALA A 62 6.83 20.33 0.82
CA ALA A 62 6.06 20.18 2.06
C ALA A 62 5.65 21.54 2.65
N ASP A 63 6.53 22.53 2.56
CA ASP A 63 6.26 23.91 2.96
C ASP A 63 5.22 24.56 2.03
N GLU A 64 5.36 24.40 0.71
CA GLU A 64 4.39 24.90 -0.28
C GLU A 64 2.97 24.34 -0.02
N LEU A 65 2.88 23.06 0.34
CA LEU A 65 1.62 22.40 0.64
C LEU A 65 1.14 22.64 2.08
N SER A 66 1.94 23.26 2.94
CA SER A 66 1.64 23.34 4.38
C SER A 66 1.31 21.96 4.96
N ILE A 67 2.20 20.99 4.74
CA ILE A 67 2.06 19.62 5.29
C ILE A 67 2.11 19.65 6.82
N TYR A 68 3.01 20.45 7.38
CA TYR A 68 3.12 20.67 8.81
C TYR A 68 2.01 21.63 9.29
N SER A 69 1.39 21.29 10.41
CA SER A 69 0.62 22.24 11.21
C SER A 69 1.53 23.27 11.90
N GLU A 70 0.94 24.23 12.60
CA GLU A 70 1.69 25.23 13.39
C GLU A 70 2.59 24.57 14.45
N ASP A 71 2.17 23.42 14.99
CA ASP A 71 2.91 22.62 15.97
C ASP A 71 3.91 21.62 15.34
N ALA A 72 4.16 21.72 14.03
CA ALA A 72 4.98 20.80 13.25
C ALA A 72 4.44 19.36 13.23
N GLU A 73 3.12 19.20 13.31
CA GLU A 73 2.45 17.91 13.25
C GLU A 73 1.96 17.58 11.85
N PHE A 74 1.95 16.29 11.53
CA PHE A 74 1.49 15.75 10.27
C PHE A 74 1.16 14.26 10.41
N LEU A 75 0.59 13.69 9.36
CA LEU A 75 0.28 12.27 9.26
C LEU A 75 1.33 11.59 8.40
N LEU A 76 1.87 10.46 8.86
CA LEU A 76 2.96 9.73 8.22
C LEU A 76 2.55 8.27 7.96
N ASP A 77 2.94 7.74 6.81
CA ASP A 77 2.97 6.29 6.58
C ASP A 77 4.29 5.89 5.92
N LEU A 78 4.83 4.75 6.37
CA LEU A 78 6.12 4.21 5.97
C LEU A 78 5.91 2.89 5.22
N PRO A 79 6.75 2.58 4.21
CA PRO A 79 6.71 1.31 3.50
C PRO A 79 7.08 0.15 4.43
N GLY A 80 6.47 -1.01 4.21
CA GLY A 80 6.77 -2.25 4.93
C GLY A 80 5.53 -2.95 5.47
N PRO A 81 5.67 -4.20 5.97
CA PRO A 81 4.57 -4.97 6.51
C PRO A 81 4.10 -4.37 7.84
N ARG A 82 3.23 -3.35 7.77
CA ARG A 82 2.40 -2.95 8.90
C ARG A 82 1.29 -3.99 9.03
N GLN A 83 1.61 -5.14 9.61
CA GLN A 83 0.63 -6.23 9.77
C GLN A 83 -0.57 -5.77 10.61
N ASP A 84 -0.40 -4.77 11.49
CA ASP A 84 -1.40 -4.47 12.54
C ASP A 84 -1.75 -2.98 12.75
N THR A 85 -1.30 -2.03 11.92
CA THR A 85 -1.71 -0.61 12.09
C THR A 85 -2.52 -0.11 10.89
N PRO A 86 -3.85 -0.04 11.00
CA PRO A 86 -4.72 0.29 9.87
C PRO A 86 -4.80 1.80 9.52
N GLY A 87 -3.97 2.64 10.13
CA GLY A 87 -4.11 4.10 10.10
C GLY A 87 -2.79 4.87 9.95
N TRP A 88 -2.95 6.17 9.73
CA TRP A 88 -1.84 7.12 9.69
C TRP A 88 -1.16 7.25 11.05
N LEU A 89 0.16 7.38 11.06
CA LEU A 89 0.90 7.77 12.26
C LEU A 89 0.82 9.29 12.40
N ARG A 90 0.20 9.81 13.46
CA ARG A 90 0.29 11.24 13.75
C ARG A 90 1.62 11.49 14.44
N ALA A 91 2.47 12.29 13.82
CA ALA A 91 3.81 12.56 14.31
C ALA A 91 4.08 14.06 14.39
N ARG A 92 4.93 14.45 15.33
CA ARG A 92 5.51 15.78 15.43
C ARG A 92 6.99 15.74 15.04
N ASP A 93 7.38 16.55 14.05
CA ASP A 93 8.80 16.68 13.67
C ASP A 93 9.50 17.74 14.53
N LEU A 94 10.32 17.28 15.47
CA LEU A 94 11.04 18.15 16.40
C LEU A 94 12.26 18.85 15.76
N ARG A 95 12.71 18.39 14.58
CA ARG A 95 13.89 18.96 13.87
C ARG A 95 13.52 19.81 12.66
N ARG A 96 12.35 19.57 12.06
CA ARG A 96 11.83 20.27 10.86
C ARG A 96 12.80 20.38 9.69
N THR A 97 13.76 19.46 9.62
CA THR A 97 14.85 19.47 8.64
C THR A 97 15.24 18.03 8.35
N ARG A 98 15.70 17.79 7.11
CA ARG A 98 16.24 16.50 6.67
C ARG A 98 15.37 15.29 7.07
N LEU A 99 14.05 15.39 6.86
CA LEU A 99 13.12 14.35 7.27
C LEU A 99 13.30 13.09 6.42
N PRO A 100 13.38 13.17 5.07
CA PRO A 100 13.69 12.01 4.23
C PRO A 100 14.95 11.26 4.67
N SER A 101 16.08 11.94 4.87
CA SER A 101 17.32 11.28 5.29
C SER A 101 17.21 10.58 6.64
N ARG A 102 16.47 11.18 7.58
CA ARG A 102 16.22 10.59 8.90
C ARG A 102 15.36 9.33 8.81
N ILE A 103 14.29 9.36 8.02
CA ILE A 103 13.46 8.17 7.75
C ILE A 103 14.34 7.08 7.11
N HIS A 104 15.11 7.44 6.08
CA HIS A 104 16.01 6.50 5.41
C HIS A 104 17.00 5.83 6.38
N SER A 105 17.57 6.58 7.33
CA SER A 105 18.54 6.02 8.30
C SER A 105 17.98 4.93 9.20
N VAL A 106 16.65 4.86 9.37
CA VAL A 106 15.99 3.86 10.22
C VAL A 106 15.19 2.81 9.46
N THR A 107 14.67 3.14 8.28
CA THR A 107 13.89 2.20 7.46
C THR A 107 14.75 1.50 6.39
N GLY A 108 15.92 2.06 6.07
CA GLY A 108 16.70 1.66 4.89
C GLY A 108 16.06 2.05 3.56
N SER A 109 14.94 2.78 3.57
CA SER A 109 14.21 3.21 2.37
C SER A 109 13.95 4.71 2.40
N TRP A 110 14.10 5.36 1.25
CA TRP A 110 13.71 6.76 1.07
C TRP A 110 12.21 6.93 0.95
N GLU A 111 11.46 5.86 0.71
CA GLU A 111 10.04 5.94 0.43
C GLU A 111 9.24 6.21 1.69
N PHE A 112 8.32 7.16 1.62
CA PHE A 112 7.29 7.41 2.63
C PHE A 112 6.25 8.38 2.06
N ILE A 113 5.08 8.44 2.70
CA ILE A 113 4.06 9.44 2.41
C ILE A 113 3.74 10.26 3.65
N ALA A 114 3.64 11.58 3.48
CA ALA A 114 3.20 12.51 4.50
C ALA A 114 1.92 13.20 4.05
N LEU A 115 0.95 13.33 4.95
CA LEU A 115 -0.35 13.94 4.71
C LEU A 115 -0.56 15.06 5.74
N SER A 116 -1.09 16.20 5.31
CA SER A 116 -1.46 17.29 6.19
C SER A 116 -2.50 16.84 7.22
N GLU A 117 -2.54 17.50 8.38
CA GLU A 117 -3.45 17.12 9.47
C GLU A 117 -4.93 17.11 9.06
N ASN A 118 -5.34 18.03 8.18
CA ASN A 118 -6.68 18.08 7.60
C ASN A 118 -6.97 17.01 6.54
N GLY A 119 -5.99 16.16 6.20
CA GLY A 119 -6.15 15.06 5.26
C GLY A 119 -6.35 15.46 3.79
N ARG A 120 -5.94 16.67 3.40
CA ARG A 120 -6.19 17.20 2.03
C ARG A 120 -4.94 17.33 1.17
N ARG A 121 -3.73 17.35 1.72
CA ARG A 121 -2.50 17.59 0.96
C ARG A 121 -1.45 16.57 1.32
N LEU A 122 -0.85 15.95 0.31
CA LEU A 122 0.10 14.86 0.47
C LEU A 122 1.41 15.20 -0.24
N CYS A 123 2.51 14.95 0.47
CA CYS A 123 3.85 15.02 -0.08
C CYS A 123 4.54 13.67 0.18
N ALA A 124 5.15 13.10 -0.86
CA ALA A 124 5.74 11.78 -0.79
C ALA A 124 7.13 11.77 -1.39
N VAL A 125 7.92 10.80 -0.93
CA VAL A 125 9.08 10.29 -1.66
C VAL A 125 8.73 8.88 -2.11
N SER A 126 8.85 8.60 -3.41
CA SER A 126 8.74 7.25 -3.96
C SER A 126 10.01 6.89 -4.74
N LYS A 127 10.26 5.59 -4.91
CA LYS A 127 11.38 5.10 -5.70
C LYS A 127 10.86 4.47 -6.99
N GLU A 128 11.22 5.06 -8.12
CA GLU A 128 11.07 4.47 -9.43
C GLU A 128 12.42 3.93 -9.92
N GLU A 129 12.42 3.14 -11.01
CA GLU A 129 13.55 2.30 -11.44
C GLU A 129 14.93 2.98 -11.38
N TYR A 130 15.02 4.26 -11.73
CA TYR A 130 16.26 5.04 -11.77
C TYR A 130 16.26 6.32 -10.95
N ASP A 131 15.11 6.73 -10.42
CA ASP A 131 14.92 8.04 -9.80
C ASP A 131 14.15 7.94 -8.48
N TYR A 132 14.50 8.80 -7.54
CA TYR A 132 13.60 9.16 -6.45
C TYR A 132 12.67 10.27 -6.91
N TRP A 133 11.39 10.11 -6.63
CA TRP A 133 10.35 11.03 -7.04
C TRP A 133 9.80 11.76 -5.82
N ILE A 134 9.74 13.10 -5.89
CA ILE A 134 8.97 13.91 -4.96
C ILE A 134 7.59 14.12 -5.56
N VAL A 135 6.57 13.54 -4.95
CA VAL A 135 5.19 13.60 -5.46
C VAL A 135 4.35 14.49 -4.56
N ALA A 136 3.57 15.39 -5.17
CA ALA A 136 2.63 16.28 -4.51
C ALA A 136 1.20 15.96 -4.96
N ARG A 137 0.28 15.84 -4.01
CA ARG A 137 -1.15 15.61 -4.30
C ARG A 137 -2.04 16.46 -3.40
N THR A 138 -3.16 16.90 -3.96
CA THR A 138 -4.26 17.50 -3.21
C THR A 138 -5.50 16.64 -3.43
N PHE A 139 -6.22 16.36 -2.36
CA PHE A 139 -7.47 15.60 -2.39
C PHE A 139 -8.66 16.52 -2.22
N THR A 140 -9.68 16.34 -3.06
CA THR A 140 -11.02 16.89 -2.82
C THR A 140 -11.83 15.94 -1.96
N ASP A 141 -12.90 16.44 -1.33
CA ASP A 141 -13.83 15.60 -0.56
C ASP A 141 -14.40 14.45 -1.42
N GLU A 142 -14.63 14.70 -2.70
CA GLU A 142 -15.09 13.68 -3.63
C GLU A 142 -14.04 12.59 -3.86
N GLN A 143 -12.76 12.95 -4.04
CA GLN A 143 -11.69 11.97 -4.21
C GLN A 143 -11.53 11.13 -2.94
N VAL A 144 -11.60 11.76 -1.77
CA VAL A 144 -11.57 11.10 -0.47
C VAL A 144 -12.74 10.12 -0.32
N ARG A 145 -13.96 10.52 -0.68
CA ARG A 145 -15.16 9.66 -0.69
C ARG A 145 -15.02 8.49 -1.66
N ARG A 146 -14.63 8.73 -2.91
CA ARG A 146 -14.45 7.69 -3.94
C ARG A 146 -13.38 6.66 -3.53
N GLY A 147 -12.29 7.12 -2.93
CA GLY A 147 -11.24 6.25 -2.41
C GLY A 147 -11.76 5.28 -1.36
N ARG A 148 -12.60 5.76 -0.43
CA ARG A 148 -13.26 4.90 0.56
C ARG A 148 -14.22 3.91 -0.07
N GLU A 149 -15.10 4.36 -0.96
CA GLU A 149 -16.05 3.47 -1.64
C GLU A 149 -15.34 2.33 -2.38
N SER A 150 -14.21 2.64 -3.02
CA SER A 150 -13.37 1.62 -3.64
C SER A 150 -12.77 0.65 -2.61
N GLU A 151 -12.36 1.13 -1.44
CA GLU A 151 -11.78 0.29 -0.39
C GLU A 151 -12.80 -0.57 0.33
N ASP A 152 -13.97 -0.02 0.64
CA ASP A 152 -15.09 -0.77 1.21
C ASP A 152 -15.55 -1.87 0.25
N ARG A 153 -15.57 -1.57 -1.06
CA ARG A 153 -15.83 -2.58 -2.09
C ARG A 153 -14.76 -3.67 -2.09
N VAL A 154 -13.47 -3.32 -2.02
CA VAL A 154 -12.39 -4.31 -1.94
C VAL A 154 -12.51 -5.15 -0.67
N ARG A 155 -12.77 -4.55 0.50
CA ARG A 155 -12.99 -5.27 1.77
C ARG A 155 -14.19 -6.21 1.71
N ALA A 156 -15.29 -5.77 1.08
CA ALA A 156 -16.47 -6.60 0.88
C ALA A 156 -16.15 -7.81 -0.03
N VAL A 157 -15.40 -7.58 -1.11
CA VAL A 157 -14.91 -8.65 -2.00
C VAL A 157 -13.98 -9.60 -1.24
N GLU A 158 -13.00 -9.10 -0.49
CA GLU A 158 -12.09 -9.92 0.31
C GLU A 158 -12.84 -10.79 1.32
N ARG A 159 -13.85 -10.22 1.99
CA ARG A 159 -14.71 -10.96 2.93
C ARG A 159 -15.48 -12.08 2.24
N GLU A 160 -16.05 -11.79 1.07
CA GLU A 160 -16.82 -12.81 0.35
C GLU A 160 -15.93 -13.89 -0.26
N VAL A 161 -14.75 -13.53 -0.76
CA VAL A 161 -13.77 -14.53 -1.19
C VAL A 161 -13.36 -15.42 -0.01
N ARG A 162 -13.16 -14.86 1.19
CA ARG A 162 -12.91 -15.66 2.40
C ARG A 162 -14.06 -16.62 2.68
N ASN A 163 -15.31 -16.15 2.60
CA ASN A 163 -16.48 -17.01 2.78
C ASN A 163 -16.51 -18.16 1.75
N LEU A 164 -16.13 -17.89 0.49
CA LEU A 164 -16.03 -18.92 -0.55
C LEU A 164 -14.93 -19.94 -0.23
N VAL A 165 -13.77 -19.48 0.23
CA VAL A 165 -12.66 -20.34 0.69
C VAL A 165 -13.11 -21.21 1.86
N ASP A 166 -13.74 -20.65 2.89
CA ASP A 166 -14.20 -21.37 4.07
C ASP A 166 -15.24 -22.45 3.71
N ARG A 167 -16.04 -22.21 2.67
CA ARG A 167 -17.01 -23.16 2.12
C ARG A 167 -16.42 -24.16 1.13
N ARG A 168 -15.09 -24.12 0.92
CA ARG A 168 -14.37 -24.97 -0.03
C ARG A 168 -14.85 -24.83 -1.48
N ALA A 169 -15.23 -23.61 -1.87
CA ALA A 169 -15.54 -23.29 -3.25
C ALA A 169 -14.34 -23.61 -4.16
N SER A 170 -14.63 -24.01 -5.39
CA SER A 170 -13.64 -24.20 -6.45
C SER A 170 -12.95 -22.88 -6.82
N LEU A 171 -11.76 -22.97 -7.42
CA LEU A 171 -11.08 -21.78 -7.92
C LEU A 171 -11.94 -21.09 -9.00
N GLN A 172 -12.65 -21.86 -9.82
CA GLN A 172 -13.57 -21.33 -10.82
C GLN A 172 -14.69 -20.46 -10.20
N GLU A 173 -15.27 -20.87 -9.07
CA GLU A 173 -16.29 -20.09 -8.37
C GLU A 173 -15.72 -18.77 -7.81
N VAL A 174 -14.52 -18.81 -7.23
CA VAL A 174 -13.82 -17.60 -6.76
C VAL A 174 -13.52 -16.65 -7.92
N VAL A 175 -13.05 -17.18 -9.05
CA VAL A 175 -12.78 -16.40 -10.26
C VAL A 175 -14.06 -15.81 -10.86
N ALA A 176 -15.14 -16.58 -10.91
CA ALA A 176 -16.44 -16.11 -11.39
C ALA A 176 -16.96 -14.96 -10.52
N PHE A 177 -16.86 -15.09 -9.19
CA PHE A 177 -17.19 -14.04 -8.25
C PHE A 177 -16.34 -12.77 -8.46
N LEU A 178 -15.01 -12.90 -8.57
CA LEU A 178 -14.13 -11.75 -8.80
C LEU A 178 -14.43 -11.02 -10.12
N LYS A 179 -14.86 -11.76 -11.16
CA LYS A 179 -15.30 -11.18 -12.43
C LYS A 179 -16.62 -10.42 -12.28
N SER A 180 -17.59 -10.95 -11.54
CA SER A 180 -18.90 -10.31 -11.33
C SER A 180 -18.86 -9.16 -10.32
N ALA A 181 -17.88 -9.14 -9.41
CA ALA A 181 -17.69 -8.09 -8.42
C ALA A 181 -17.34 -6.71 -9.02
N GLY A 182 -17.09 -6.63 -10.33
CA GLY A 182 -16.87 -5.39 -11.09
C GLY A 182 -15.64 -4.60 -10.66
N LEU A 183 -14.65 -5.26 -10.07
CA LEU A 183 -13.33 -4.68 -9.83
C LEU A 183 -12.57 -4.50 -11.17
N PRO A 184 -11.83 -3.39 -11.35
CA PRO A 184 -10.90 -3.22 -12.47
C PRO A 184 -9.89 -4.37 -12.54
N GLY A 185 -9.42 -4.72 -13.75
CA GLY A 185 -8.46 -5.82 -13.97
C GLY A 185 -7.29 -5.83 -12.98
N PRO A 186 -6.49 -4.75 -12.87
CA PRO A 186 -5.36 -4.69 -11.94
C PRO A 186 -5.76 -4.90 -10.47
N LEU A 187 -6.92 -4.35 -10.05
CA LEU A 187 -7.41 -4.53 -8.69
C LEU A 187 -7.88 -5.96 -8.43
N ARG A 188 -8.51 -6.63 -9.41
CA ARG A 188 -8.84 -8.06 -9.30
C ARG A 188 -7.60 -8.91 -9.06
N ARG A 189 -6.53 -8.67 -9.81
CA ARG A 189 -5.25 -9.38 -9.63
C ARG A 189 -4.66 -9.14 -8.26
N ILE A 190 -4.57 -7.88 -7.83
CA ILE A 190 -3.98 -7.50 -6.54
C ILE A 190 -4.80 -8.10 -5.39
N THR A 191 -6.13 -8.00 -5.46
CA THR A 191 -7.03 -8.61 -4.46
C THR A 191 -6.87 -10.13 -4.41
N LEU A 192 -6.78 -10.80 -5.56
CA LEU A 192 -6.56 -12.26 -5.62
C LEU A 192 -5.20 -12.64 -5.02
N VAL A 193 -4.12 -11.97 -5.41
CA VAL A 193 -2.78 -12.22 -4.86
C VAL A 193 -2.74 -11.98 -3.35
N GLY A 194 -3.25 -10.83 -2.89
CA GLY A 194 -3.27 -10.49 -1.47
C GLY A 194 -4.07 -11.50 -0.65
N MET A 195 -5.19 -12.00 -1.20
CA MET A 195 -6.00 -13.03 -0.58
C MET A 195 -5.27 -14.39 -0.54
N LEU A 196 -4.63 -14.81 -1.62
CA LEU A 196 -3.85 -16.06 -1.66
C LEU A 196 -2.72 -16.06 -0.61
N ILE A 197 -2.06 -14.92 -0.41
CA ILE A 197 -1.04 -14.77 0.63
C ILE A 197 -1.69 -14.85 2.03
N LYS A 198 -2.72 -14.03 2.29
CA LYS A 198 -3.31 -13.87 3.63
C LYS A 198 -4.14 -15.07 4.08
N ALA A 199 -4.96 -15.64 3.19
CA ALA A 199 -5.93 -16.68 3.51
C ALA A 199 -5.36 -18.09 3.30
N CYS A 200 -4.45 -18.26 2.34
CA CYS A 200 -3.90 -19.58 1.99
C CYS A 200 -2.44 -19.76 2.42
N GLY A 201 -1.80 -18.72 2.98
CA GLY A 201 -0.40 -18.78 3.40
C GLY A 201 0.58 -18.96 2.24
N LEU A 202 0.17 -18.61 1.01
CA LEU A 202 1.02 -18.76 -0.17
C LEU A 202 2.11 -17.70 -0.22
N SER A 203 3.24 -18.05 -0.83
CA SER A 203 4.25 -17.05 -1.15
C SER A 203 3.71 -16.04 -2.18
N ALA A 204 4.32 -14.85 -2.21
CA ALA A 204 3.98 -13.84 -3.22
C ALA A 204 4.27 -14.31 -4.66
N VAL A 205 5.17 -15.29 -4.84
CA VAL A 205 5.50 -15.88 -6.14
C VAL A 205 4.41 -16.83 -6.59
N GLU A 206 4.01 -17.78 -5.73
CA GLU A 206 2.92 -18.72 -6.02
C GLU A 206 1.59 -18.00 -6.24
N SER A 207 1.30 -17.00 -5.42
CA SER A 207 0.09 -16.18 -5.53
C SER A 207 0.04 -15.42 -6.86
N ARG A 208 1.16 -14.83 -7.30
CA ARG A 208 1.25 -14.17 -8.61
C ARG A 208 1.12 -15.14 -9.76
N ARG A 209 1.66 -16.35 -9.64
CA ARG A 209 1.53 -17.40 -10.66
C ARG A 209 0.06 -17.78 -10.85
N ILE A 210 -0.65 -18.13 -9.77
CA ILE A 210 -2.08 -18.47 -9.80
C ILE A 210 -2.90 -17.30 -10.36
N ALA A 211 -2.67 -16.07 -9.91
CA ALA A 211 -3.40 -14.92 -10.40
C ALA A 211 -3.20 -14.65 -11.90
N SER A 212 -2.00 -14.90 -12.42
CA SER A 212 -1.71 -14.75 -13.86
C SER A 212 -2.45 -15.79 -14.71
N MET A 213 -2.63 -17.00 -14.19
CA MET A 213 -3.40 -18.08 -14.86
C MET A 213 -4.90 -17.77 -14.91
N VAL A 214 -5.42 -17.02 -13.94
CA VAL A 214 -6.83 -16.57 -13.89
C VAL A 214 -7.14 -15.46 -14.89
N GLU A 215 -6.21 -14.54 -15.13
CA GLU A 215 -6.41 -13.38 -16.00
C GLU A 215 -6.20 -13.67 -17.49
N TYR A 216 -5.33 -14.63 -17.83
CA TYR A 216 -4.98 -14.96 -19.22
C TYR A 216 -5.22 -16.44 -19.53
N PRO A 217 -6.48 -16.89 -19.63
CA PRO A 217 -6.81 -18.30 -19.90
C PRO A 217 -6.34 -18.80 -21.28
N SER A 218 -5.91 -17.93 -22.19
CA SER A 218 -5.53 -18.25 -23.58
C SER A 218 -4.02 -18.27 -23.86
N GLY A 219 -3.15 -18.07 -22.87
CA GLY A 219 -1.70 -17.91 -23.10
C GLY A 219 -0.82 -19.08 -22.64
N ARG A 220 -0.59 -20.07 -23.52
CA ARG A 220 0.62 -20.96 -23.61
C ARG A 220 1.24 -21.56 -22.33
N PHE A 221 0.52 -21.66 -21.22
CA PHE A 221 0.84 -22.63 -20.17
C PHE A 221 -0.16 -23.78 -20.30
N LEU A 222 0.28 -24.87 -20.91
CA LEU A 222 -0.38 -26.17 -20.81
C LEU A 222 -0.27 -26.61 -19.36
N ASP A 223 -1.21 -26.17 -18.55
CA ASP A 223 -1.53 -26.82 -17.29
C ASP A 223 -3.02 -27.13 -17.35
N PRO A 224 -3.45 -28.42 -17.29
CA PRO A 224 -4.85 -28.77 -17.32
C PRO A 224 -5.52 -28.03 -16.16
N ALA A 225 -6.70 -27.44 -16.39
CA ALA A 225 -7.50 -26.81 -15.34
C ALA A 225 -7.61 -27.65 -14.04
N GLY A 226 -7.39 -28.97 -14.14
CA GLY A 226 -7.22 -29.90 -13.02
C GLY A 226 -6.05 -29.64 -12.07
N GLN A 227 -4.82 -29.30 -12.49
CA GLN A 227 -3.69 -29.18 -11.55
C GLN A 227 -3.77 -27.90 -10.71
N VAL A 228 -4.21 -26.78 -11.28
CA VAL A 228 -4.44 -25.54 -10.54
C VAL A 228 -5.60 -25.71 -9.55
N GLU A 229 -6.67 -26.36 -10.00
CA GLU A 229 -7.82 -26.66 -9.15
C GLU A 229 -7.47 -27.68 -8.06
N GLU A 230 -6.59 -28.63 -8.33
CA GLU A 230 -6.07 -29.58 -7.34
C GLU A 230 -5.14 -28.90 -6.34
N ALA A 231 -4.23 -28.03 -6.81
CA ALA A 231 -3.41 -27.19 -5.94
C ALA A 231 -4.27 -26.30 -5.04
N TRP A 232 -5.30 -25.67 -5.60
CA TRP A 232 -6.30 -24.91 -4.86
C TRP A 232 -7.04 -25.77 -3.82
N ARG A 233 -7.58 -26.92 -4.22
CA ARG A 233 -8.26 -27.85 -3.31
C ARG A 233 -7.35 -28.31 -2.17
N ASN A 234 -6.09 -28.63 -2.47
CA ASN A 234 -5.10 -29.01 -1.46
C ASN A 234 -4.84 -27.84 -0.50
N LEU A 235 -4.73 -26.62 -1.00
CA LEU A 235 -4.53 -25.41 -0.17
C LEU A 235 -5.73 -25.14 0.75
N VAL A 236 -6.95 -25.16 0.23
CA VAL A 236 -8.16 -24.91 1.03
C VAL A 236 -8.41 -26.03 2.05
N THR A 237 -8.02 -27.26 1.71
CA THR A 237 -8.14 -28.41 2.62
C THR A 237 -7.07 -28.43 3.71
N LEU A 238 -5.84 -27.99 3.41
CA LEU A 238 -4.72 -27.94 4.37
C LEU A 238 -4.72 -26.67 5.23
N GLY A 239 -5.23 -25.54 4.71
CA GLY A 239 -5.29 -24.24 5.39
C GLY A 239 -6.30 -24.16 6.55
N SER A 240 -7.12 -25.19 6.75
CA SER A 240 -7.98 -25.32 7.94
C SER A 240 -7.27 -25.96 9.15
N GLY A 241 -5.99 -26.29 9.03
CA GLY A 241 -5.13 -26.73 10.13
C GLY A 241 -4.29 -25.59 10.72
N ASP A 242 -4.63 -25.19 11.95
CA ASP A 242 -3.91 -24.33 12.90
C ASP A 242 -2.67 -23.54 12.37
N PRO A 243 -2.73 -22.20 12.28
CA PRO A 243 -1.62 -21.36 11.82
C PRO A 243 -0.40 -21.34 12.76
N ARG A 244 -0.41 -22.04 13.90
CA ARG A 244 0.72 -22.10 14.86
C ARG A 244 1.79 -23.16 14.56
N ARG A 245 1.78 -23.80 13.38
CA ARG A 245 2.71 -24.89 13.04
C ARG A 245 3.72 -24.61 11.91
N ARG A 246 3.96 -23.35 11.53
CA ARG A 246 5.03 -23.01 10.58
C ARG A 246 5.83 -21.79 11.04
#